data_AF-A0A6V2QH96-F1
#
_entry.id   AF-A0A6V2QH96-F1
#
_cell.length_a   1.000
_cell.length_b   1.000
_cell.length_c   1.000
_cell.angle_alpha   90.00
_cell.angle_beta   90.00
_cell.angle_gamma   90.00
#
_symmetry.space_group_name_H-M   'P 1'
#
loop_
_entity.id
_entity.type
_entity.pdbx_description
1 polymer ?
#
loop_
_entity_poly.entity_id
_entity_poly.type
_entity_poly.pdbx_seq_one_letter_code
_entity_poly.pdbx_strand_id
1 'polypeptide(L)'
;MYTPTYLSNENIAVCLYLMSFVGDLFDGMAARKFNQCSSFGGLLDMITDRCSTAGLLFVLSGEYLESPYYSHLRFLFMFLILLDVSSHWCQYYSTSALPNVAHHKSAEGNKDRFFILRWYYGIYAFFGYCCVGAEATYILLYVLANVSESDDFYSVYHTALLAVIPACVVKHFVNVVQLCSACTAVAQHDANLKNQ
;
A
#
# COMPACT_ATOMS: atom_id res chain seq x y z
N MET A 1 9.95 -10.30 38.83
CA MET A 1 8.48 -10.37 38.95
C MET A 1 7.99 -10.87 37.60
N TYR A 2 7.61 -12.15 37.49
CA TYR A 2 7.12 -12.74 36.25
C TYR A 2 5.73 -12.17 35.97
N THR A 3 5.63 -11.29 34.97
CA THR A 3 4.33 -10.94 34.40
C THR A 3 3.86 -12.12 33.55
N PRO A 4 2.60 -12.58 33.73
CA PRO A 4 2.07 -13.66 32.92
C PRO A 4 1.99 -13.24 31.46
N THR A 5 2.31 -14.16 30.55
CA THR A 5 2.21 -14.08 29.08
C THR A 5 0.76 -13.94 28.62
N TYR A 6 0.14 -12.80 28.92
CA TYR A 6 -1.00 -12.28 28.16
C TYR A 6 -0.41 -11.44 27.01
N LEU A 7 -0.96 -11.57 25.79
CA LEU A 7 -0.50 -10.83 24.61
C LEU A 7 -0.17 -9.38 24.99
N SER A 8 1.09 -8.96 24.81
CA SER A 8 1.46 -7.57 24.96
C SER A 8 0.67 -6.70 23.96
N ASN A 9 0.43 -5.43 24.27
CA ASN A 9 -0.43 -4.56 23.46
C ASN A 9 0.05 -4.48 21.99
N GLU A 10 1.35 -4.61 21.77
CA GLU A 10 2.01 -4.58 20.47
C GLU A 10 1.66 -5.84 19.66
N ASN A 11 1.62 -7.02 20.30
CA ASN A 11 1.21 -8.26 19.66
C ASN A 11 -0.27 -8.21 19.25
N ILE A 12 -1.13 -7.60 20.07
CA ILE A 12 -2.55 -7.41 19.74
C ILE A 12 -2.66 -6.49 18.51
N ALA A 13 -1.90 -5.39 18.48
CA ALA A 13 -1.89 -4.47 17.35
C ALA A 13 -1.48 -5.16 16.05
N VAL A 14 -0.39 -5.95 16.07
CA VAL A 14 0.05 -6.73 14.89
C VAL A 14 -1.01 -7.73 14.44
N CYS A 15 -1.60 -8.48 15.37
CA CYS A 15 -2.67 -9.44 15.03
C CYS A 15 -3.89 -8.77 14.41
N LEU A 16 -4.35 -7.65 14.99
CA LEU A 16 -5.48 -6.89 14.45
C LEU A 16 -5.18 -6.32 13.07
N TYR A 17 -3.99 -5.76 12.86
CA TYR A 17 -3.56 -5.23 11.57
C TYR A 17 -3.50 -6.34 10.50
N LEU A 18 -2.88 -7.48 10.83
CA LEU A 18 -2.82 -8.63 9.93
C LEU A 18 -4.21 -9.16 9.58
N MET A 19 -5.12 -9.26 10.55
CA MET A 19 -6.51 -9.66 10.29
C MET A 19 -7.23 -8.66 9.38
N SER A 20 -7.00 -7.36 9.57
CA SER A 20 -7.53 -6.32 8.68
C SER A 20 -7.00 -6.46 7.26
N PHE A 21 -5.68 -6.63 7.09
CA PHE A 21 -5.03 -6.78 5.79
C PHE A 21 -5.47 -8.06 5.06
N VAL A 22 -5.61 -9.16 5.78
CA VAL A 22 -6.14 -10.41 5.20
C VAL A 22 -7.63 -10.29 4.88
N GLY A 23 -8.39 -9.53 5.69
CA GLY A 23 -9.81 -9.25 5.50
C GLY A 23 -10.12 -8.54 4.18
N ASP A 24 -9.26 -7.60 3.77
CA ASP A 24 -9.35 -6.86 2.51
C ASP A 24 -9.47 -7.79 1.29
N LEU A 25 -8.67 -8.85 1.24
CA LEU A 25 -8.74 -9.84 0.16
C LEU A 25 -10.14 -10.49 0.02
N PHE A 26 -10.83 -10.69 1.15
CA PHE A 26 -12.10 -11.41 1.17
C PHE A 26 -13.28 -10.55 0.70
N ASP A 27 -13.25 -9.23 0.87
CA ASP A 27 -14.37 -8.38 0.47
C ASP A 27 -14.60 -8.41 -1.05
N GLY A 28 -13.52 -8.35 -1.84
CA GLY A 28 -13.58 -8.38 -3.28
C GLY A 28 -13.97 -9.77 -3.79
N MET A 29 -13.51 -10.83 -3.10
CA MET A 29 -13.92 -12.20 -3.40
C MET A 29 -15.41 -12.40 -3.17
N ALA A 30 -15.93 -11.91 -2.04
CA ALA A 30 -17.35 -11.97 -1.72
C ALA A 30 -18.18 -11.15 -2.74
N ALA A 31 -17.78 -9.90 -3.02
CA ALA A 31 -18.47 -9.04 -3.97
C ALA A 31 -18.57 -9.67 -5.38
N ARG A 32 -17.47 -10.30 -5.85
CA ARG A 32 -17.47 -11.03 -7.14
C ARG A 32 -18.37 -12.27 -7.10
N LYS A 33 -18.30 -13.06 -6.02
CA LYS A 33 -19.08 -14.29 -5.87
C LYS A 33 -20.60 -14.03 -5.80
N PHE A 34 -21.00 -12.95 -5.14
CA PHE A 34 -22.41 -12.58 -4.97
C PHE A 34 -22.91 -11.61 -6.05
N ASN A 35 -22.09 -11.26 -7.04
CA ASN A 35 -22.42 -10.31 -8.11
C ASN A 35 -22.87 -8.93 -7.56
N GLN A 36 -22.16 -8.43 -6.55
CA GLN A 36 -22.42 -7.18 -5.83
C GLN A 36 -21.29 -6.15 -5.99
N CYS A 37 -20.45 -6.30 -7.02
CA CYS A 37 -19.42 -5.31 -7.34
C CYS A 37 -20.06 -3.95 -7.70
N SER A 38 -19.56 -2.87 -7.09
CA SER A 38 -20.05 -1.51 -7.33
C SER A 38 -18.89 -0.50 -7.31
N SER A 39 -19.08 0.65 -7.96
CA SER A 39 -18.07 1.72 -7.94
C SER A 39 -17.85 2.26 -6.52
N PHE A 40 -18.90 2.36 -5.72
CA PHE A 40 -18.79 2.76 -4.31
C PHE A 40 -17.98 1.74 -3.50
N GLY A 41 -18.24 0.44 -3.68
CA GLY A 41 -17.46 -0.61 -3.04
C GLY A 41 -15.97 -0.54 -3.39
N GLY A 42 -15.64 -0.36 -4.67
CA GLY A 42 -14.25 -0.21 -5.10
C GLY A 42 -13.56 1.09 -4.62
N LEU A 43 -14.32 2.18 -4.45
CA LEU A 43 -13.83 3.40 -3.81
C LEU A 43 -13.55 3.17 -2.32
N LEU A 44 -14.48 2.52 -1.63
CA LEU A 44 -14.38 2.27 -0.20
C LEU A 44 -13.18 1.36 0.12
N ASP A 45 -13.05 0.24 -0.61
CA ASP A 45 -11.89 -0.67 -0.64
C ASP A 45 -10.58 0.13 -0.70
N MET A 46 -10.41 0.93 -1.77
CA MET A 46 -9.23 1.76 -1.95
C MET A 46 -8.97 2.70 -0.76
N ILE A 47 -10.00 3.42 -0.27
CA ILE A 47 -9.83 4.40 0.83
C ILE A 47 -9.42 3.69 2.13
N THR A 48 -10.07 2.59 2.50
CA THR A 48 -9.77 1.87 3.75
C THR A 48 -8.36 1.33 3.75
N ASP A 49 -7.91 0.81 2.61
CA ASP A 49 -6.55 0.34 2.35
C ASP A 49 -5.49 1.44 2.57
N ARG A 50 -5.78 2.65 2.06
CA ARG A 50 -4.87 3.78 2.20
C ARG A 50 -4.85 4.31 3.63
N CYS A 51 -6.01 4.36 4.28
CA CYS A 51 -6.13 4.78 5.67
C CYS A 51 -5.42 3.81 6.64
N SER A 52 -5.54 2.49 6.43
CA SER A 52 -4.85 1.50 7.27
C SER A 52 -3.33 1.65 7.17
N THR A 53 -2.80 1.69 5.94
CA THR A 53 -1.36 1.86 5.67
C THR A 53 -0.84 3.18 6.25
N ALA A 54 -1.58 4.28 6.05
CA ALA A 54 -1.20 5.59 6.58
C ALA A 54 -1.21 5.62 8.12
N GLY A 55 -2.19 4.95 8.74
CA GLY A 55 -2.24 4.79 10.20
C GLY A 55 -1.02 4.05 10.74
N LEU A 56 -0.62 2.94 10.10
CA LEU A 56 0.58 2.19 10.50
C LEU A 56 1.86 3.02 10.33
N LEU A 57 2.01 3.72 9.21
CA LEU A 57 3.15 4.61 8.96
C LEU A 57 3.20 5.80 9.95
N PHE A 58 2.04 6.30 10.38
CA PHE A 58 1.95 7.32 11.42
C PHE A 58 2.43 6.78 12.78
N VAL A 59 2.01 5.58 13.17
CA VAL A 59 2.49 4.92 14.40
C VAL A 59 4.00 4.70 14.33
N LEU A 60 4.52 4.15 13.22
CA LEU A 60 5.95 3.97 12.99
C LEU A 60 6.74 5.28 13.09
N SER A 61 6.17 6.39 12.61
CA SER A 61 6.78 7.72 12.79
C SER A 61 6.94 8.11 14.26
N GLY A 62 6.05 7.64 15.14
CA GLY A 62 6.19 7.79 16.59
C GLY A 62 7.29 6.88 17.16
N GLU A 63 7.28 5.59 16.81
CA GLU A 63 8.25 4.60 17.32
C GLU A 63 9.71 4.98 17.03
N TYR A 64 9.98 5.47 15.83
CA TYR A 64 11.34 5.83 15.41
C TYR A 64 11.74 7.27 15.77
N LEU A 65 10.90 8.03 16.47
CA LEU A 65 11.19 9.41 16.87
C LEU A 65 12.33 9.50 17.88
N GLU A 66 12.31 8.65 18.90
CA GLU A 66 13.27 8.71 20.01
C GLU A 66 14.66 8.18 19.63
N SER A 67 14.79 7.53 18.46
CA SER A 67 16.07 7.04 17.98
C SER A 67 16.85 8.15 17.24
N PRO A 68 17.98 8.64 17.77
CA PRO A 68 18.75 9.71 17.12
C PRO A 68 19.30 9.28 15.75
N TYR A 69 19.56 7.98 15.56
CA TYR A 69 20.06 7.43 14.30
C TYR A 69 18.99 7.34 13.22
N TYR A 70 17.71 7.13 13.59
CA TYR A 70 16.62 6.85 12.64
C TYR A 70 15.51 7.90 12.62
N SER A 71 15.64 8.99 13.36
CA SER A 71 14.68 10.11 13.43
C SER A 71 14.29 10.69 12.06
N HIS A 72 15.17 10.60 11.06
CA HIS A 72 14.92 11.06 9.69
C HIS A 72 13.91 10.19 8.92
N LEU A 73 13.65 8.94 9.35
CA LEU A 73 12.67 8.05 8.73
C LEU A 73 11.24 8.60 8.79
N ARG A 74 10.94 9.51 9.73
CA ARG A 74 9.63 10.16 9.85
C ARG A 74 9.26 10.96 8.61
N PHE A 75 10.24 11.66 8.03
CA PHE A 75 10.04 12.40 6.78
C PHE A 75 9.83 11.44 5.61
N LEU A 76 10.53 10.30 5.61
CA LEU A 76 10.30 9.24 4.63
C LEU A 76 8.87 8.69 4.76
N PHE A 77 8.43 8.28 5.95
CA PHE A 77 7.07 7.77 6.16
C PHE A 77 6.00 8.79 5.75
N MET A 78 6.17 10.06 6.11
CA MET A 78 5.28 11.13 5.67
C MET A 78 5.26 11.25 4.14
N PHE A 79 6.42 11.23 3.49
CA PHE A 79 6.51 11.26 2.03
C PHE A 79 5.82 10.04 1.39
N LEU A 80 6.02 8.84 1.93
CA LEU A 80 5.40 7.60 1.44
C LEU A 80 3.87 7.67 1.56
N ILE A 81 3.32 8.21 2.65
CA ILE A 81 1.88 8.45 2.80
C ILE A 81 1.37 9.40 1.71
N LEU A 82 2.03 10.55 1.54
CA LEU A 82 1.61 11.55 0.55
C LEU A 82 1.68 11.00 -0.88
N LEU A 83 2.74 10.27 -1.21
CA LEU A 83 2.91 9.62 -2.50
C LEU A 83 1.83 8.57 -2.75
N ASP A 84 1.55 7.71 -1.75
CA ASP A 84 0.59 6.63 -1.90
C ASP A 84 -0.84 7.16 -2.06
N VAL A 85 -1.26 8.12 -1.22
CA VAL A 85 -2.58 8.76 -1.34
C VAL A 85 -2.73 9.51 -2.66
N SER A 86 -1.76 10.34 -3.04
CA SER A 86 -1.85 11.13 -4.28
C SER A 86 -1.87 10.24 -5.53
N SER A 87 -1.00 9.23 -5.60
CA SER A 87 -0.94 8.31 -6.74
C SER A 87 -2.23 7.51 -6.93
N HIS A 88 -2.85 7.02 -5.86
CA HIS A 88 -4.11 6.28 -5.95
C HIS A 88 -5.30 7.19 -6.25
N TRP A 89 -5.34 8.40 -5.69
CA TRP A 89 -6.43 9.34 -5.96
C TRP A 89 -6.43 9.79 -7.43
N CYS A 90 -5.26 10.21 -7.95
CA CYS A 90 -5.12 10.56 -9.36
C CYS A 90 -5.45 9.36 -10.26
N GLN A 91 -5.00 8.15 -9.89
CA GLN A 91 -5.32 6.93 -10.62
C GLN A 91 -6.83 6.70 -10.70
N TYR A 92 -7.49 6.64 -9.55
CA TYR A 92 -8.92 6.40 -9.45
C TYR A 92 -9.71 7.41 -10.28
N TYR A 93 -9.37 8.70 -10.16
CA TYR A 93 -10.00 9.75 -10.97
C TYR A 93 -9.80 9.51 -12.48
N SER A 94 -8.55 9.26 -12.90
CA SER A 94 -8.22 9.07 -14.32
C SER A 94 -8.93 7.89 -14.98
N THR A 95 -9.37 6.89 -14.20
CA THR A 95 -9.94 5.63 -14.73
C THR A 95 -11.41 5.43 -14.45
N SER A 96 -11.97 6.11 -13.46
CA SER A 96 -13.33 5.89 -13.00
C SER A 96 -14.20 7.14 -13.06
N ALA A 97 -13.60 8.33 -13.06
CA ALA A 97 -14.33 9.60 -13.18
C ALA A 97 -14.33 10.18 -14.60
N LEU A 98 -13.33 9.84 -15.43
CA LEU A 98 -13.29 10.29 -16.83
C LEU A 98 -14.21 9.42 -17.72
N PRO A 99 -15.10 10.03 -18.53
CA PRO A 99 -15.94 9.27 -19.45
C PRO A 99 -15.11 8.47 -20.46
N ASN A 100 -15.53 7.24 -20.75
CA ASN A 100 -14.89 6.28 -21.68
C ASN A 100 -13.56 5.65 -21.24
N VAL A 101 -13.15 5.75 -19.97
CA VAL A 101 -11.95 5.04 -19.48
C VAL A 101 -12.36 3.75 -18.76
N ALA A 102 -11.85 2.61 -19.23
CA ALA A 102 -12.12 1.31 -18.63
C ALA A 102 -11.44 1.14 -17.26
N HIS A 103 -11.94 0.17 -16.46
CA HIS A 103 -11.52 -0.15 -15.09
C HIS A 103 -9.98 -0.16 -14.89
N HIS A 104 -9.44 0.57 -13.90
CA HIS A 104 -7.96 0.76 -13.70
C HIS A 104 -7.10 -0.49 -13.52
N LYS A 105 -7.69 -1.63 -13.15
CA LYS A 105 -6.98 -2.90 -12.98
C LYS A 105 -7.15 -3.85 -14.18
N SER A 106 -7.93 -3.46 -15.21
CA SER A 106 -8.11 -4.28 -16.41
C SER A 106 -7.04 -3.99 -17.47
N ALA A 107 -6.79 -4.95 -18.35
CA ALA A 107 -5.87 -4.77 -19.48
C ALA A 107 -6.32 -3.65 -20.42
N GLU A 108 -7.63 -3.38 -20.49
CA GLU A 108 -8.23 -2.30 -21.29
C GLU A 108 -8.04 -0.92 -20.65
N GLY A 109 -8.19 -0.79 -19.32
CA GLY A 109 -7.91 0.46 -18.59
C GLY A 109 -6.44 0.84 -18.55
N ASN A 110 -5.55 -0.10 -18.88
CA ASN A 110 -4.10 0.11 -18.95
C ASN A 110 -3.55 0.28 -20.37
N LYS A 111 -4.39 0.28 -21.42
CA LYS A 111 -3.94 0.27 -22.83
C LYS A 111 -3.11 1.52 -23.20
N ASP A 112 -3.49 2.68 -22.68
CA ASP A 112 -2.84 3.98 -22.91
C ASP A 112 -1.88 4.39 -21.76
N ARG A 113 -1.64 3.49 -20.81
CA ARG A 113 -0.78 3.74 -19.64
C ARG A 113 0.68 3.37 -19.95
N PHE A 114 1.61 3.95 -19.19
CA PHE A 114 3.04 3.69 -19.37
C PHE A 114 3.36 2.20 -19.33
N PHE A 115 4.33 1.78 -20.17
CA PHE A 115 4.72 0.37 -20.34
C PHE A 115 5.04 -0.34 -19.02
N ILE A 116 5.71 0.34 -18.10
CA ILE A 116 6.05 -0.20 -16.77
C ILE A 116 4.80 -0.58 -15.97
N LEU A 117 3.73 0.21 -16.01
CA LEU A 117 2.49 -0.09 -15.29
C LEU A 117 1.79 -1.30 -15.91
N ARG A 118 1.75 -1.37 -17.23
CA ARG A 118 1.19 -2.52 -17.96
C ARG A 118 1.91 -3.82 -17.62
N TRP A 119 3.24 -3.79 -17.59
CA TRP A 119 4.05 -4.95 -17.21
C TRP A 119 3.83 -5.34 -15.75
N TYR A 120 3.83 -4.34 -14.85
CA TYR A 120 3.61 -4.54 -13.42
C TYR A 120 2.26 -5.21 -13.12
N TYR A 121 1.17 -4.73 -13.72
CA TYR A 121 -0.15 -5.35 -13.55
C TYR A 121 -0.34 -6.64 -14.37
N GLY A 122 0.49 -6.86 -15.40
CA GLY A 122 0.45 -8.07 -16.23
C GLY A 122 0.97 -9.32 -15.53
N ILE A 123 1.86 -9.17 -14.54
CA ILE A 123 2.42 -10.27 -13.76
C ILE A 123 1.78 -10.27 -12.37
N TYR A 124 0.62 -10.93 -12.25
CA TYR A 124 -0.20 -10.89 -11.02
C TYR A 124 0.56 -11.36 -9.77
N ALA A 125 1.42 -12.37 -9.88
CA ALA A 125 2.24 -12.85 -8.77
C ALA A 125 3.25 -11.79 -8.28
N PHE A 126 3.85 -11.04 -9.20
CA PHE A 126 4.79 -9.97 -8.87
C PHE A 126 4.07 -8.77 -8.26
N PHE A 127 2.93 -8.39 -8.83
CA PHE A 127 2.03 -7.39 -8.24
C PHE A 127 1.67 -7.74 -6.79
N GLY A 128 1.22 -8.98 -6.55
CA GLY A 128 0.88 -9.46 -5.21
C GLY A 128 2.08 -9.44 -4.26
N TYR A 129 3.25 -9.88 -4.71
CA TYR A 129 4.50 -9.80 -3.94
C TYR A 129 4.85 -8.36 -3.53
N CYS A 130 4.72 -7.38 -4.44
CA CYS A 130 4.99 -5.98 -4.12
C CYS A 130 3.98 -5.41 -3.12
N CYS A 131 2.69 -5.73 -3.24
CA CYS A 131 1.67 -5.29 -2.29
C CYS A 131 1.88 -5.90 -0.89
N VAL A 132 1.99 -7.23 -0.80
CA VAL A 132 2.23 -7.93 0.47
C VAL A 132 3.57 -7.55 1.08
N GLY A 133 4.61 -7.42 0.25
CA GLY A 133 5.95 -7.06 0.70
C GLY A 133 6.05 -5.63 1.24
N ALA A 134 5.30 -4.69 0.69
CA ALA A 134 5.21 -3.33 1.24
C ALA A 134 4.59 -3.34 2.65
N GLU A 135 3.45 -4.01 2.83
CA GLU A 135 2.79 -4.14 4.14
C GLU A 135 3.65 -4.90 5.14
N ALA A 136 4.25 -6.03 4.72
CA ALA A 136 5.15 -6.81 5.55
C ALA A 136 6.36 -6.00 6.02
N THR A 137 6.87 -5.09 5.17
CA THR A 137 7.98 -4.19 5.55
C THR A 137 7.59 -3.33 6.75
N TYR A 138 6.41 -2.72 6.73
CA TYR A 138 5.96 -1.86 7.82
C TYR A 138 5.64 -2.63 9.10
N ILE A 139 5.01 -3.79 8.98
CA ILE A 139 4.74 -4.67 10.12
C ILE A 139 6.06 -5.11 10.77
N LEU A 140 7.05 -5.53 9.98
CA LEU A 140 8.35 -5.95 10.49
C LEU A 140 9.13 -4.79 11.12
N LEU A 141 9.05 -3.58 10.55
CA LEU A 141 9.61 -2.38 11.17
C LEU A 141 8.96 -2.07 12.53
N TYR A 142 7.65 -2.31 12.67
CA TYR A 142 6.94 -2.11 13.93
C TYR A 142 7.35 -3.16 14.97
N VAL A 143 7.43 -4.42 14.57
CA VAL A 143 7.90 -5.52 15.44
C VAL A 143 9.34 -5.25 15.90
N LEU A 144 10.26 -4.89 14.99
CA LEU A 144 11.65 -4.61 15.31
C LEU A 144 11.85 -3.38 16.21
N ALA A 145 10.93 -2.41 16.16
CA ALA A 145 10.96 -1.26 17.06
C ALA A 145 10.55 -1.61 18.50
N ASN A 146 9.75 -2.69 18.68
CA ASN A 146 9.14 -3.06 19.95
C ASN A 146 9.72 -4.33 20.60
N VAL A 147 10.52 -5.11 19.86
CA VAL A 147 11.20 -6.30 20.37
C VAL A 147 12.64 -5.98 20.78
N SER A 148 13.14 -6.63 21.83
CA SER A 148 14.53 -6.45 22.26
C SER A 148 15.50 -7.14 21.30
N GLU A 149 16.70 -6.57 21.14
CA GLU A 149 17.79 -7.19 20.36
C GLU A 149 18.23 -8.57 20.91
N SER A 150 17.96 -8.84 22.19
CA SER A 150 18.23 -10.13 22.83
C SER A 150 17.16 -11.20 22.59
N ASP A 151 16.08 -10.87 21.87
CA ASP A 151 15.04 -11.83 21.53
C ASP A 151 15.57 -12.90 20.55
N ASP A 152 15.26 -14.17 20.83
CA ASP A 152 15.72 -15.32 20.03
C ASP A 152 15.32 -15.22 18.55
N PHE A 153 14.22 -14.52 18.24
CA PHE A 153 13.71 -14.34 16.88
C PHE A 153 14.14 -13.02 16.22
N TYR A 154 14.88 -12.14 16.91
CA TYR A 154 15.29 -10.83 16.39
C TYR A 154 15.97 -10.95 15.00
N SER A 155 16.93 -11.88 14.89
CA SER A 155 17.67 -12.12 13.64
C SER A 155 16.76 -12.60 12.51
N VAL A 156 15.70 -13.34 12.83
CA VAL A 156 14.71 -13.82 11.85
C VAL A 156 13.88 -12.65 11.34
N TYR A 157 13.37 -11.79 12.23
CA TYR A 157 12.61 -10.60 11.83
C TYR A 157 13.45 -9.64 10.99
N HIS A 158 14.70 -9.41 11.38
CA HIS A 158 15.63 -8.57 10.64
C HIS A 158 15.93 -9.13 9.25
N THR A 159 16.19 -10.45 9.14
CA THR A 159 16.42 -11.10 7.84
C THR A 159 15.17 -11.05 6.95
N ALA A 160 13.99 -11.29 7.53
CA ALA A 160 12.73 -11.17 6.82
C ALA A 160 12.51 -9.75 6.29
N LEU A 161 12.83 -8.72 7.09
CA LEU A 161 12.74 -7.32 6.69
C LEU A 161 13.61 -7.05 5.45
N LEU A 162 14.88 -7.49 5.48
CA LEU A 162 15.79 -7.33 4.35
C LEU A 162 15.27 -8.02 3.08
N ALA A 163 14.55 -9.14 3.21
CA ALA A 163 13.98 -9.85 2.08
C ALA A 163 12.76 -9.14 1.46
N VAL A 164 11.99 -8.36 2.23
CA VAL A 164 10.78 -7.67 1.75
C VAL A 164 10.99 -6.20 1.38
N ILE A 165 12.05 -5.56 1.88
CA ILE A 165 12.41 -4.17 1.52
C ILE A 165 12.45 -3.95 -0.01
N PRO A 166 13.05 -4.83 -0.84
CA PRO A 166 13.06 -4.65 -2.29
C PRO A 166 11.65 -4.54 -2.89
N ALA A 167 10.70 -5.33 -2.37
CA ALA A 167 9.30 -5.29 -2.80
C ALA A 167 8.65 -3.93 -2.50
N CYS A 168 8.90 -3.40 -1.29
CA CYS A 168 8.42 -2.10 -0.86
C CYS A 168 8.98 -0.96 -1.72
N VAL A 169 10.29 -0.98 -2.00
CA VAL A 169 10.94 0.01 -2.88
C VAL A 169 10.33 0.00 -4.28
N VAL A 170 10.15 -1.19 -4.86
CA VAL A 170 9.51 -1.34 -6.17
C VAL A 170 8.08 -0.82 -6.14
N LYS A 171 7.29 -1.14 -5.10
CA LYS A 171 5.91 -0.66 -4.95
C LYS A 171 5.84 0.87 -4.98
N HIS A 172 6.73 1.56 -4.25
CA HIS A 172 6.76 3.02 -4.21
C HIS A 172 7.26 3.64 -5.51
N PHE A 173 8.25 3.03 -6.16
CA PHE A 173 8.64 3.44 -7.51
C PHE A 173 7.45 3.35 -8.48
N VAL A 174 6.69 2.26 -8.42
CA VAL A 174 5.48 2.09 -9.22
C VAL A 174 4.43 3.14 -8.87
N ASN A 175 4.25 3.50 -7.60
CA ASN A 175 3.34 4.59 -7.20
C ASN A 175 3.72 5.93 -7.85
N VAL A 176 5.01 6.26 -7.97
CA VAL A 176 5.46 7.46 -8.71
C VAL A 176 5.06 7.38 -10.18
N VAL A 177 5.35 6.25 -10.84
CA VAL A 177 5.01 6.06 -12.26
C VAL A 177 3.49 6.12 -12.47
N GLN A 178 2.72 5.54 -11.54
CA GLN A 178 1.27 5.56 -11.53
C GLN A 178 0.73 6.98 -11.45
N LEU A 179 1.27 7.80 -10.53
CA LEU A 179 0.92 9.21 -10.39
C LEU A 179 1.19 9.99 -11.68
N CYS A 180 2.40 9.90 -12.24
CA CYS A 180 2.74 10.59 -13.48
C CYS A 180 1.82 10.19 -14.63
N SER A 181 1.59 8.88 -14.80
CA SER A 181 0.75 8.37 -15.86
C SER A 181 -0.71 8.82 -15.71
N ALA A 182 -1.22 8.91 -14.49
CA ALA A 182 -2.58 9.36 -14.23
C ALA A 182 -2.73 10.85 -14.53
N CYS A 183 -1.78 11.69 -14.08
CA CYS A 183 -1.77 13.12 -14.38
C CYS A 183 -1.70 13.38 -15.90
N THR A 184 -0.89 12.63 -16.65
CA THR A 184 -0.84 12.73 -18.11
C THR A 184 -2.18 12.39 -18.75
N ALA A 185 -2.84 11.32 -18.32
CA ALA A 185 -4.13 10.91 -18.87
C ALA A 185 -5.21 11.98 -18.64
N VAL A 186 -5.26 12.58 -17.43
CA VAL A 186 -6.19 13.68 -17.12
C VAL A 186 -5.90 14.90 -17.97
N ALA A 187 -4.63 15.33 -18.06
CA ALA A 187 -4.27 16.50 -18.86
C ALA A 187 -4.58 16.33 -20.36
N GLN A 188 -4.40 15.12 -20.90
CA GLN A 188 -4.76 14.80 -22.28
C GLN A 188 -6.27 14.85 -22.50
N HIS A 189 -7.06 14.33 -21.56
CA HIS A 189 -8.52 14.43 -21.62
C HIS A 189 -8.98 15.89 -21.66
N ASP A 190 -8.47 16.72 -20.76
CA ASP A 190 -8.80 18.15 -20.70
C ASP A 190 -8.39 18.90 -21.99
N ALA A 191 -7.23 18.58 -22.55
CA ALA A 191 -6.77 19.15 -23.81
C ALA A 191 -7.70 18.77 -24.98
N ASN A 192 -8.14 17.51 -25.04
CA ASN A 192 -9.06 17.04 -26.08
C ASN A 192 -10.42 17.73 -26.01
N LEU A 193 -10.96 17.94 -24.82
CA LEU A 193 -12.22 18.67 -24.63
C LEU A 193 -12.14 20.14 -25.09
N LYS A 194 -10.99 20.79 -24.93
CA LYS A 194 -10.80 22.20 -25.36
C LYS A 194 -10.53 22.37 -26.86
N ASN A 195 -10.01 21.33 -27.51
CA ASN A 195 -9.66 21.35 -28.94
C ASN A 195 -10.79 20.85 -29.85
N GLN A 196 -11.96 20.52 -29.28
CA GLN A 196 -13.22 20.23 -29.98
C GLN A 196 -14.03 21.52 -30.18
#